data_AF-A0A8C0B0T0-F1
#
_entry.id   AF-A0A8C0B0T0-F1
#
_cell.length_a   1.000
_cell.length_b   1.000
_cell.length_c   1.000
_cell.angle_alpha   90.00
_cell.angle_beta   90.00
_cell.angle_gamma   90.00
#
_symmetry.space_group_name_H-M   'P 1'
#
loop_
_entity.id
_entity.type
_entity.pdbx_description
1 polymer ?
#
loop_
_entity_poly.entity_id
_entity_poly.type
_entity_poly.pdbx_seq_one_letter_code
_entity_poly.pdbx_strand_id
1 'polypeptide(L)'
;MLQTFEEPELVSAIYGRGIAYGKKGLHEAIESFKEALKQKADFIDAYKSLGQAYRELGNFDAATESFQKALLLNQNHVQTLQLKGMMLYHHGSLDEALKNFKRCLQLEPYNEVCQYMKGLSHVAMGQFYEGIKAQTKVMLNDPLPGQKASPEYLKVKYLREYSRYLHAHLDTPLTEYNIDIDLPGNFKDHWAKNLPFLIENYEEQPGLQPHIKDVLFQNFETYKPDVQELICVADHLGSMMQYETPGFLPNKRIHRAMGLATLEVMQAVQRTWANSKVRMNGKTRLMQWRDMFDIAVKWRRIADPDQPVLWLDQMPARSLSRGFNNHINLIRGQVINMRYLEYFEKILHFIKDRILVYHGANNPKGLLEVREALEKVHKVEDLLPIMKQFNSKTRDGFTVNTKVPSLKDQGKEYDGFTITITGDKVGNILFSVETQTTEERTQLYHAEIDALYKDLTAKGKILILSADLGEVDAVCNLILSLVYYFYNLMPLSRGSSVIAYSVIMGALMASGKEVSGKIPKGKLVDFEAMTAPGSEAFSKIARSWMNLKSISPSYKNLPSVSETFPTLRTMIEVLNTDSSHCLKKTIVVV
;
A
#
# COMPACT_ATOMS: atom_id res chain seq x y z
N MET A 1 54.68 2.31 9.34
CA MET A 1 54.29 3.36 8.38
C MET A 1 52.76 3.45 8.45
N LEU A 2 52.24 4.38 9.26
CA LEU A 2 50.81 4.66 9.35
C LEU A 2 50.44 5.41 8.08
N GLN A 3 49.63 4.79 7.24
CA GLN A 3 49.12 5.41 6.01
C GLN A 3 48.14 6.51 6.44
N THR A 4 48.60 7.75 6.49
CA THR A 4 47.74 8.93 6.58
C THR A 4 46.97 9.02 5.26
N PHE A 5 45.70 8.61 5.27
CA PHE A 5 44.81 8.82 4.13
C PHE A 5 44.75 10.32 3.84
N GLU A 6 44.99 10.72 2.58
CA GLU A 6 44.75 12.09 2.15
C GLU A 6 43.26 12.43 2.36
N GLU A 7 42.92 13.67 2.72
CA GLU A 7 41.53 14.10 3.00
C GLU A 7 40.51 13.66 1.91
N PRO A 8 40.82 13.71 0.59
CA PRO A 8 39.92 13.22 -0.46
C PRO A 8 39.65 11.71 -0.43
N GLU A 9 40.65 10.90 -0.06
CA GLU A 9 40.53 9.44 0.06
C GLU A 9 39.72 9.07 1.30
N LEU A 10 39.92 9.78 2.41
CA LEU A 10 39.19 9.56 3.65
C LEU A 10 37.68 9.85 3.47
N VAL A 11 37.32 10.98 2.86
CA VAL A 11 35.92 11.34 2.55
C VAL A 11 35.27 10.28 1.66
N SER A 12 35.98 9.83 0.62
CA SER A 12 35.49 8.81 -0.31
C SER A 12 35.30 7.45 0.36
N ALA A 13 36.20 7.06 1.27
CA ALA A 13 36.09 5.84 2.05
C ALA A 13 34.90 5.87 3.03
N ILE A 14 34.69 6.98 3.74
CA ILE A 14 33.55 7.16 4.66
C ILE A 14 32.22 7.13 3.88
N TYR A 15 32.17 7.79 2.72
CA TYR A 15 31.00 7.74 1.84
C TYR A 15 30.74 6.32 1.29
N GLY A 16 31.78 5.63 0.84
CA GLY A 16 31.69 4.23 0.40
C GLY A 16 31.18 3.30 1.50
N ARG A 17 31.58 3.54 2.75
CA ARG A 17 31.02 2.86 3.93
C ARG A 17 29.52 3.12 4.10
N GLY A 18 29.08 4.37 3.92
CA GLY A 18 27.65 4.71 3.94
C GLY A 18 26.84 3.99 2.87
N ILE A 19 27.37 3.89 1.64
CA ILE A 19 26.74 3.12 0.56
C ILE A 19 26.67 1.62 0.88
N ALA A 20 27.72 1.07 1.49
CA ALA A 20 27.71 -0.32 1.94
C ALA A 20 26.69 -0.57 3.06
N TYR A 21 26.55 0.36 4.02
CA TYR A 21 25.54 0.29 5.06
C TYR A 21 24.12 0.48 4.53
N GLY A 22 23.90 1.29 3.49
CA GLY A 22 22.55 1.48 2.94
C GLY A 22 21.88 0.18 2.51
N LYS A 23 22.67 -0.87 2.23
CA LYS A 23 22.16 -2.22 1.95
C LYS A 23 21.77 -3.00 3.20
N LYS A 24 22.38 -2.73 4.36
CA LYS A 24 22.26 -3.47 5.63
C LYS A 24 21.46 -2.73 6.72
N GLY A 25 21.48 -1.40 6.74
CA GLY A 25 20.89 -0.55 7.78
C GLY A 25 20.96 0.94 7.39
N LEU A 26 19.79 1.59 7.31
CA LEU A 26 19.69 2.99 6.89
C LEU A 26 20.25 3.98 7.92
N HIS A 27 20.23 3.63 9.22
CA HIS A 27 20.73 4.51 10.28
C HIS A 27 22.24 4.68 10.20
N GLU A 28 22.98 3.59 10.05
CA GLU A 28 24.44 3.58 9.91
C GLU A 28 24.89 4.24 8.59
N ALA A 29 24.09 4.08 7.53
CA ALA A 29 24.30 4.78 6.27
C ALA A 29 24.21 6.30 6.45
N ILE A 30 23.15 6.77 7.13
CA ILE A 30 22.92 8.19 7.43
C ILE A 30 24.06 8.77 8.25
N GLU A 31 24.50 8.10 9.32
CA GLU A 31 25.60 8.59 10.14
C GLU A 31 26.92 8.65 9.34
N SER A 32 27.19 7.68 8.48
CA SER A 32 28.35 7.71 7.58
C SER A 32 28.27 8.86 6.58
N PHE A 33 27.09 9.15 5.99
CA PHE A 33 26.93 10.30 5.09
C PHE A 33 27.10 11.63 5.82
N LYS A 34 26.58 11.75 7.04
CA LYS A 34 26.80 12.95 7.88
C LYS A 34 28.27 13.13 8.24
N GLU A 35 28.99 12.05 8.53
CA GLU A 35 30.43 12.09 8.79
C GLU A 35 31.20 12.54 7.54
N ALA A 36 30.87 12.01 6.35
CA ALA A 36 31.45 12.48 5.10
C ALA A 36 31.20 13.99 4.89
N LEU A 37 30.01 14.48 5.24
CA LEU A 37 29.66 15.91 5.15
C LEU A 37 30.36 16.79 6.20
N LYS A 38 30.75 16.23 7.36
CA LYS A 38 31.59 16.96 8.33
C LYS A 38 33.01 17.17 7.81
N GLN A 39 33.53 16.20 7.06
CA GLN A 39 34.85 16.29 6.43
C GLN A 39 34.82 17.14 5.17
N LYS A 40 33.75 17.05 4.38
CA LYS A 40 33.55 17.83 3.15
C LYS A 40 32.12 18.36 3.05
N ALA A 41 31.93 19.62 3.44
CA ALA A 41 30.62 20.25 3.52
C ALA A 41 29.92 20.44 2.15
N ASP A 42 30.67 20.51 1.06
CA ASP A 42 30.16 20.70 -0.31
C ASP A 42 30.04 19.37 -1.09
N PHE A 43 29.93 18.23 -0.39
CA PHE A 43 29.85 16.92 -1.04
C PHE A 43 28.42 16.58 -1.50
N ILE A 44 28.12 16.92 -2.76
CA ILE A 44 26.79 16.74 -3.40
C ILE A 44 26.27 15.30 -3.28
N ASP A 45 27.10 14.30 -3.55
CA ASP A 45 26.69 12.89 -3.51
C ASP A 45 26.32 12.41 -2.11
N ALA A 46 27.00 12.93 -1.07
CA ALA A 46 26.64 12.63 0.31
C ALA A 46 25.27 13.22 0.66
N TYR A 47 24.97 14.46 0.26
CA TYR A 47 23.62 15.04 0.43
C TYR A 47 22.54 14.29 -0.36
N LYS A 48 22.82 13.88 -1.60
CA LYS A 48 21.90 13.05 -2.40
C LYS A 48 21.60 11.74 -1.70
N SER A 49 22.62 11.01 -1.28
CA SER A 49 22.49 9.70 -0.63
C SER A 49 21.82 9.82 0.74
N LEU A 50 22.10 10.90 1.48
CA LEU A 50 21.39 11.25 2.72
C LEU A 50 19.90 11.50 2.46
N GLY A 51 19.55 12.26 1.42
CA GLY A 51 18.17 12.50 1.03
C GLY A 51 17.44 11.21 0.63
N GLN A 52 18.11 10.33 -0.11
CA GLN A 52 17.57 9.01 -0.46
C GLN A 52 17.35 8.14 0.78
N ALA A 53 18.31 8.08 1.70
CA ALA A 53 18.17 7.31 2.94
C ALA A 53 17.02 7.83 3.81
N TYR A 54 16.86 9.15 3.95
CA TYR A 54 15.71 9.75 4.64
C TYR A 54 14.38 9.45 3.95
N ARG A 55 14.33 9.48 2.61
CA ARG A 55 13.15 9.08 1.84
C ARG A 55 12.78 7.62 2.13
N GLU A 56 13.77 6.73 2.15
CA GLU A 56 13.60 5.31 2.45
C GLU A 56 13.24 5.05 3.92
N LEU A 57 13.58 5.95 4.84
CA LEU A 57 13.04 5.97 6.21
C LEU A 57 11.63 6.57 6.30
N GLY A 58 11.09 7.20 5.25
CA GLY A 58 9.82 7.91 5.29
C GLY A 58 9.88 9.31 5.91
N ASN A 59 11.08 9.84 6.18
CA ASN A 59 11.26 11.20 6.68
C ASN A 59 11.29 12.20 5.50
N PHE A 60 10.11 12.70 5.13
CA PHE A 60 9.93 13.62 4.00
C PHE A 60 10.70 14.94 4.15
N ASP A 61 10.68 15.54 5.34
CA ASP A 61 11.28 16.87 5.58
C ASP A 61 12.81 16.80 5.49
N ALA A 62 13.43 15.84 6.18
CA ALA A 62 14.88 15.65 6.14
C ALA A 62 15.37 15.24 4.74
N ALA A 63 14.58 14.45 4.01
CA ALA A 63 14.88 14.11 2.61
C ALA A 63 14.82 15.35 1.70
N THR A 64 13.80 16.17 1.87
CA THR A 64 13.63 17.43 1.11
C THR A 64 14.79 18.39 1.36
N GLU A 65 15.16 18.60 2.63
CA GLU A 65 16.28 19.46 3.00
C GLU A 65 17.59 18.96 2.38
N SER A 66 17.86 17.65 2.47
CA SER A 66 19.07 17.04 1.93
C SER A 66 19.15 17.17 0.40
N PHE A 67 18.06 16.89 -0.30
CA PHE A 67 18.01 17.09 -1.76
C PHE A 67 18.13 18.57 -2.15
N GLN A 68 17.56 19.48 -1.36
CA GLN A 68 17.69 20.91 -1.59
C GLN A 68 19.13 21.38 -1.41
N LYS A 69 19.85 20.92 -0.38
CA LYS A 69 21.28 21.23 -0.20
C LYS A 69 22.12 20.72 -1.38
N ALA A 70 21.88 19.50 -1.85
CA ALA A 70 22.54 18.98 -3.05
C ALA A 70 22.27 19.85 -4.30
N LEU A 71 21.04 20.33 -4.49
CA LEU A 71 20.68 21.20 -5.62
C LEU A 71 21.14 22.66 -5.46
N LEU A 72 21.37 23.14 -4.24
CA LEU A 72 22.00 24.44 -4.01
C LEU A 72 23.48 24.42 -4.43
N LEU A 73 24.18 23.32 -4.16
CA LEU A 73 25.56 23.10 -4.60
C LEU A 73 25.67 22.88 -6.12
N ASN A 74 24.71 22.15 -6.70
CA ASN A 74 24.60 21.98 -8.15
C ASN A 74 23.15 21.87 -8.62
N GLN A 75 22.64 22.97 -9.17
CA GLN A 75 21.25 23.06 -9.65
C GLN A 75 20.94 22.13 -10.84
N ASN A 76 21.98 21.62 -11.52
CA ASN A 76 21.87 20.73 -12.67
C ASN A 76 22.20 19.27 -12.33
N HIS A 77 22.22 18.90 -11.04
CA HIS A 77 22.49 17.52 -10.66
C HIS A 77 21.28 16.60 -10.95
N VAL A 78 21.30 15.94 -12.11
CA VAL A 78 20.18 15.17 -12.68
C VAL A 78 19.67 14.10 -11.73
N GLN A 79 20.55 13.32 -11.11
CA GLN A 79 20.17 12.26 -10.19
C GLN A 79 19.40 12.80 -8.97
N THR A 80 19.79 13.97 -8.45
CA THR A 80 19.06 14.60 -7.34
C THR A 80 17.70 15.11 -7.79
N LEU A 81 17.61 15.74 -8.97
CA LEU A 81 16.31 16.17 -9.55
C LEU A 81 15.36 14.97 -9.72
N GLN A 82 15.86 13.87 -10.25
CA GLN A 82 15.10 12.63 -10.42
C GLN A 82 14.59 12.10 -9.07
N LEU A 83 15.48 11.92 -8.08
CA LEU A 83 15.13 11.37 -6.76
C LEU A 83 14.18 12.27 -5.98
N LYS A 84 14.39 13.59 -6.01
CA LYS A 84 13.50 14.58 -5.41
C LYS A 84 12.13 14.58 -6.09
N GLY A 85 12.09 14.53 -7.43
CA GLY A 85 10.84 14.40 -8.19
C GLY A 85 10.05 13.15 -7.83
N MET A 86 10.71 12.00 -7.71
CA MET A 86 10.06 10.74 -7.29
C MET A 86 9.50 10.84 -5.87
N MET A 87 10.26 11.42 -4.94
CA MET A 87 9.78 11.65 -3.57
C MET A 87 8.54 12.55 -3.54
N LEU A 88 8.56 13.65 -4.30
CA LEU A 88 7.43 14.58 -4.41
C LEU A 88 6.20 13.91 -5.02
N TYR A 89 6.37 13.07 -6.05
CA TYR A 89 5.29 12.26 -6.62
C TYR A 89 4.68 11.34 -5.55
N HIS A 90 5.52 10.59 -4.82
CA HIS A 90 5.05 9.69 -3.77
C HIS A 90 4.48 10.42 -2.54
N HIS A 91 4.78 11.71 -2.38
CA HIS A 91 4.15 12.56 -1.37
C HIS A 91 2.79 13.15 -1.83
N GLY A 92 2.49 13.08 -3.13
CA GLY A 92 1.30 13.69 -3.74
C GLY A 92 1.51 15.11 -4.26
N SER A 93 2.72 15.67 -4.17
CA SER A 93 3.09 17.00 -4.70
C SER A 93 3.40 16.92 -6.21
N LEU A 94 2.38 16.62 -7.02
CA LEU A 94 2.55 16.30 -8.45
C LEU A 94 3.12 17.45 -9.28
N ASP A 95 2.70 18.70 -9.03
CA ASP A 95 3.23 19.87 -9.76
C ASP A 95 4.72 20.11 -9.51
N GLU A 96 5.16 19.98 -8.26
CA GLU A 96 6.57 20.09 -7.92
C GLU A 96 7.38 18.92 -8.46
N ALA A 97 6.82 17.70 -8.45
CA ALA A 97 7.43 16.54 -9.10
C ALA A 97 7.63 16.79 -10.59
N LEU A 98 6.62 17.29 -11.30
CA LEU A 98 6.70 17.65 -12.72
C LEU A 98 7.76 18.70 -13.01
N LYS A 99 7.92 19.73 -12.15
CA LYS A 99 9.00 20.72 -12.31
C LYS A 99 10.38 20.06 -12.29
N ASN A 100 10.61 19.12 -11.36
CA ASN A 100 11.86 18.38 -11.26
C ASN A 100 12.09 17.46 -12.47
N PHE A 101 11.07 16.71 -12.91
CA PHE A 101 11.20 15.83 -14.08
C PHE A 101 11.39 16.61 -15.38
N LYS A 102 10.71 17.75 -15.56
CA LYS A 102 10.94 18.66 -16.70
C LYS A 102 12.37 19.17 -16.69
N ARG A 103 12.92 19.57 -15.53
CA ARG A 103 14.32 20.01 -15.43
C ARG A 103 15.30 18.87 -15.72
N CYS A 104 15.05 17.67 -15.19
CA CYS A 104 15.81 16.46 -15.52
C CYS A 104 15.87 16.23 -17.05
N LEU A 105 14.73 16.30 -17.73
CA LEU A 105 14.63 16.08 -19.18
C LEU A 105 15.19 17.23 -20.03
N GLN A 106 15.33 18.44 -19.49
CA GLN A 106 16.07 19.51 -20.15
C GLN A 106 17.58 19.23 -20.19
N LEU A 107 18.10 18.57 -19.16
CA LEU A 107 19.52 18.24 -19.03
C LEU A 107 19.85 16.91 -19.73
N GLU A 108 18.97 15.92 -19.57
CA GLU A 108 19.06 14.60 -20.20
C GLU A 108 17.76 14.25 -20.93
N PRO A 109 17.62 14.63 -22.22
CA PRO A 109 16.38 14.44 -22.98
C PRO A 109 15.92 12.99 -23.15
N TYR A 110 16.81 12.03 -22.94
CA TYR A 110 16.56 10.59 -23.07
C TYR A 110 16.52 9.86 -21.71
N ASN A 111 16.49 10.58 -20.59
CA ASN A 111 16.38 9.96 -19.27
C ASN A 111 15.01 9.28 -19.11
N GLU A 112 15.03 7.95 -19.18
CA GLU A 112 13.83 7.12 -19.22
C GLU A 112 13.00 7.23 -17.94
N VAL A 113 13.64 7.25 -16.77
CA VAL A 113 12.95 7.35 -15.48
C VAL A 113 12.22 8.68 -15.36
N CYS A 114 12.88 9.80 -15.69
CA CYS A 114 12.23 11.10 -15.66
C CYS A 114 11.10 11.21 -16.69
N GLN A 115 11.26 10.59 -17.87
CA GLN A 115 10.23 10.56 -18.90
C GLN A 115 9.01 9.73 -18.47
N TYR A 116 9.23 8.56 -17.88
CA TYR A 116 8.20 7.70 -17.29
C TYR A 116 7.44 8.43 -16.18
N MET A 117 8.17 8.97 -15.20
CA MET A 117 7.57 9.64 -14.04
C MET A 117 6.86 10.95 -14.42
N LYS A 118 7.32 11.66 -15.46
CA LYS A 118 6.59 12.79 -16.05
C LYS A 118 5.23 12.31 -16.60
N GLY A 119 5.22 11.24 -17.39
CA GLY A 119 3.99 10.68 -17.96
C GLY A 119 3.01 10.23 -16.88
N LEU A 120 3.52 9.51 -15.88
CA LEU A 120 2.74 9.07 -14.72
C LEU A 120 2.16 10.24 -13.91
N SER A 121 2.94 11.30 -13.67
CA SER A 121 2.46 12.49 -12.96
C SER A 121 1.33 13.19 -13.72
N HIS A 122 1.44 13.33 -15.04
CA HIS A 122 0.38 13.87 -15.88
C HIS A 122 -0.90 13.02 -15.82
N VAL A 123 -0.80 11.69 -15.86
CA VAL A 123 -1.97 10.79 -15.73
C VAL A 123 -2.63 10.92 -14.36
N ALA A 124 -1.85 11.00 -13.27
CA ALA A 124 -2.38 11.22 -11.93
C ALA A 124 -3.12 12.58 -11.81
N MET A 125 -2.71 13.58 -12.59
CA MET A 125 -3.38 14.88 -12.73
C MET A 125 -4.56 14.87 -13.73
N GLY A 126 -4.83 13.77 -14.43
CA GLY A 126 -5.85 13.68 -15.48
C GLY A 126 -5.49 14.40 -16.78
N GLN A 127 -4.21 14.69 -16.99
CA GLN A 127 -3.65 15.31 -18.20
C GLN A 127 -3.19 14.22 -19.17
N PHE A 128 -4.14 13.48 -19.73
CA PHE A 128 -3.88 12.24 -20.48
C PHE A 128 -3.11 12.48 -21.78
N TYR A 129 -3.28 13.64 -22.44
CA TYR A 129 -2.54 13.95 -23.66
C TYR A 129 -1.02 14.02 -23.40
N GLU A 130 -0.61 14.83 -22.42
CA GLU A 130 0.81 14.94 -22.06
C GLU A 130 1.34 13.66 -21.41
N GLY A 131 0.48 12.93 -20.69
CA GLY A 131 0.78 11.61 -20.13
C GLY A 131 1.16 10.58 -21.21
N ILE A 132 0.27 10.36 -22.18
CA ILE A 132 0.47 9.39 -23.27
C ILE A 132 1.59 9.80 -24.20
N LYS A 133 1.74 11.11 -24.47
CA LYS A 133 2.89 11.63 -25.22
C LYS A 133 4.20 11.28 -24.52
N ALA A 134 4.25 11.45 -23.20
CA ALA A 134 5.45 11.15 -22.45
C ALA A 134 5.77 9.65 -22.41
N GLN A 135 4.74 8.82 -22.22
CA GLN A 135 4.83 7.36 -22.24
C GLN A 135 5.29 6.82 -23.60
N THR A 136 4.71 7.34 -24.69
CA THR A 136 5.07 6.96 -26.06
C THR A 136 6.56 7.22 -26.31
N LYS A 137 7.11 8.33 -25.80
CA LYS A 137 8.55 8.61 -25.93
C LYS A 137 9.44 7.58 -25.22
N VAL A 138 9.02 6.99 -24.10
CA VAL A 138 9.75 5.86 -23.49
C VAL A 138 9.69 4.63 -24.40
N MET A 139 8.51 4.34 -24.97
CA MET A 139 8.32 3.19 -25.85
C MET A 139 9.07 3.29 -27.18
N LEU A 140 9.43 4.49 -27.64
CA LEU A 140 10.25 4.66 -28.86
C LEU A 140 11.69 4.16 -28.70
N ASN A 141 12.18 4.05 -27.46
CA ASN A 141 13.53 3.56 -27.16
C ASN A 141 13.50 2.04 -26.92
N ASP A 142 13.08 1.28 -27.93
CA ASP A 142 13.00 -0.18 -27.81
C ASP A 142 14.37 -0.80 -27.45
N PRO A 143 14.42 -1.70 -26.44
CA PRO A 143 15.65 -2.44 -26.14
C PRO A 143 16.11 -3.23 -27.36
N LEU A 144 17.41 -3.19 -27.66
CA LEU A 144 17.98 -3.96 -28.75
C LEU A 144 17.78 -5.48 -28.51
N PRO A 145 17.74 -6.32 -29.57
CA PRO A 145 17.68 -7.76 -29.40
C PRO A 145 18.75 -8.29 -28.44
N GLY A 146 18.33 -9.04 -27.42
CA GLY A 146 19.21 -9.56 -26.36
C GLY A 146 19.45 -8.61 -25.18
N GLN A 147 19.05 -7.35 -25.27
CA GLN A 147 19.08 -6.41 -24.15
C GLN A 147 17.85 -6.60 -23.26
N LYS A 148 18.07 -6.69 -21.94
CA LYS A 148 16.97 -6.74 -20.98
C LYS A 148 16.28 -5.38 -20.91
N ALA A 149 14.97 -5.37 -21.14
CA ALA A 149 14.14 -4.19 -20.95
C ALA A 149 14.26 -3.64 -19.52
N SER A 150 14.29 -2.31 -19.39
CA SER A 150 14.22 -1.65 -18.08
C SER A 150 12.85 -1.86 -17.44
N PRO A 151 12.73 -1.76 -16.11
CA PRO A 151 11.44 -1.79 -15.43
C PRO A 151 10.48 -0.71 -15.93
N GLU A 152 10.98 0.50 -16.19
CA GLU A 152 10.21 1.64 -16.67
C GLU A 152 9.62 1.36 -18.06
N TYR A 153 10.41 0.81 -18.98
CA TYR A 153 9.95 0.41 -20.31
C TYR A 153 8.86 -0.68 -20.24
N LEU A 154 8.96 -1.62 -19.30
CA LEU A 154 7.91 -2.63 -19.11
C LEU A 154 6.62 -2.01 -18.58
N LYS A 155 6.72 -1.18 -17.53
CA LYS A 155 5.56 -0.54 -16.89
C LYS A 155 4.84 0.43 -17.81
N VAL A 156 5.58 1.17 -18.64
CA VAL A 156 5.00 2.24 -19.47
C VAL A 156 3.96 1.71 -20.45
N LYS A 157 4.11 0.47 -20.93
CA LYS A 157 3.15 -0.17 -21.84
C LYS A 157 1.79 -0.38 -21.15
N TYR A 158 1.79 -0.90 -19.93
CA TYR A 158 0.56 -1.05 -19.14
C TYR A 158 -0.02 0.30 -18.75
N LEU A 159 0.83 1.25 -18.34
CA LEU A 159 0.37 2.59 -17.97
C LEU A 159 -0.27 3.32 -19.14
N ARG A 160 0.26 3.17 -20.38
CA ARG A 160 -0.35 3.74 -21.59
C ARG A 160 -1.75 3.22 -21.84
N GLU A 161 -1.91 1.90 -21.85
CA GLU A 161 -3.23 1.30 -22.07
C GLU A 161 -4.21 1.63 -20.95
N TYR A 162 -3.73 1.66 -19.70
CA TYR A 162 -4.56 2.09 -18.59
C TYR A 162 -4.95 3.58 -18.69
N SER A 163 -4.03 4.45 -19.13
CA SER A 163 -4.30 5.87 -19.35
C SER A 163 -5.36 6.10 -20.44
N ARG A 164 -5.31 5.31 -21.51
CA ARG A 164 -6.30 5.31 -22.60
C ARG A 164 -7.68 4.88 -22.11
N TYR A 165 -7.74 3.79 -21.34
CA TYR A 165 -8.96 3.32 -20.72
C TYR A 165 -9.56 4.39 -19.79
N LEU A 166 -8.75 5.00 -18.93
CA LEU A 166 -9.19 6.06 -18.02
C LEU A 166 -9.69 7.29 -18.79
N HIS A 167 -9.00 7.71 -19.85
CA HIS A 167 -9.44 8.82 -20.70
C HIS A 167 -10.79 8.53 -21.36
N ALA A 168 -11.00 7.33 -21.91
CA ALA A 168 -12.24 6.94 -22.56
C ALA A 168 -13.47 6.96 -21.62
N HIS A 169 -13.25 6.79 -20.30
CA HIS A 169 -14.30 6.77 -19.28
C HIS A 169 -14.31 8.03 -18.40
N LEU A 170 -13.56 9.07 -18.77
CA LEU A 170 -13.32 10.21 -17.90
C LEU A 170 -14.61 10.91 -17.44
N ASP A 171 -15.56 11.03 -18.36
CA ASP A 171 -16.87 11.68 -18.17
C ASP A 171 -18.02 10.69 -17.97
N THR A 172 -17.73 9.39 -18.05
CA THR A 172 -18.73 8.34 -17.87
C THR A 172 -19.04 8.17 -16.38
N PRO A 173 -20.32 8.06 -15.98
CA PRO A 173 -20.68 7.76 -14.60
C PRO A 173 -20.00 6.49 -14.11
N LEU A 174 -19.48 6.52 -12.87
CA LEU A 174 -18.73 5.41 -12.27
C LEU A 174 -19.51 4.09 -12.16
N THR A 175 -20.84 4.15 -12.29
CA THR A 175 -21.74 2.99 -12.24
C THR A 175 -21.91 2.27 -13.58
N GLU A 176 -21.34 2.80 -14.67
CA GLU A 176 -21.55 2.29 -16.03
C GLU A 176 -20.40 1.43 -16.55
N TYR A 177 -19.25 1.42 -15.87
CA TYR A 177 -18.07 0.65 -16.27
C TYR A 177 -17.43 -0.05 -15.07
N ASN A 178 -16.61 -1.07 -15.32
CA ASN A 178 -15.90 -1.79 -14.26
C ASN A 178 -14.55 -2.29 -14.77
N ILE A 179 -13.48 -1.64 -14.33
CA ILE A 179 -12.09 -1.96 -14.71
C ILE A 179 -11.74 -3.44 -14.52
N ASP A 180 -12.25 -4.09 -13.47
CA ASP A 180 -11.94 -5.48 -13.22
C ASP A 180 -12.63 -6.44 -14.21
N ILE A 181 -13.69 -5.99 -14.88
CA ILE A 181 -14.40 -6.73 -15.94
C ILE A 181 -13.87 -6.31 -17.32
N ASP A 182 -13.70 -5.01 -17.54
CA ASP A 182 -13.42 -4.42 -18.84
C ASP A 182 -11.99 -4.71 -19.32
N LEU A 183 -11.01 -4.76 -18.40
CA LEU A 183 -9.62 -5.05 -18.76
C LEU A 183 -9.37 -6.56 -18.89
N PRO A 184 -8.70 -7.03 -19.97
CA PRO A 184 -8.43 -8.44 -20.17
C PRO A 184 -7.67 -9.08 -19.00
N GLY A 185 -8.05 -10.31 -18.62
CA GLY A 185 -7.43 -11.02 -17.50
C GLY A 185 -5.91 -11.18 -17.63
N ASN A 186 -5.41 -11.45 -18.84
CA ASN A 186 -3.96 -11.56 -19.09
C ASN A 186 -3.24 -10.22 -18.92
N PHE A 187 -3.86 -9.11 -19.33
CA PHE A 187 -3.33 -7.77 -19.10
C PHE A 187 -3.19 -7.49 -17.61
N LYS A 188 -4.26 -7.72 -16.84
CA LYS A 188 -4.28 -7.56 -15.38
C LYS A 188 -3.20 -8.40 -14.69
N ASP A 189 -3.08 -9.67 -15.07
CA ASP A 189 -2.10 -10.59 -14.49
C ASP A 189 -0.65 -10.15 -14.73
N HIS A 190 -0.33 -9.79 -15.97
CA HIS A 190 1.04 -9.39 -16.33
C HIS A 190 1.39 -8.04 -15.72
N TRP A 191 0.44 -7.11 -15.68
CA TRP A 191 0.63 -5.81 -15.04
C TRP A 191 0.90 -5.96 -13.54
N ALA A 192 0.07 -6.74 -12.84
CA ALA A 192 0.22 -6.97 -11.40
C ALA A 192 1.56 -7.65 -11.03
N LYS A 193 2.10 -8.49 -11.93
CA LYS A 193 3.38 -9.18 -11.76
C LYS A 193 4.59 -8.44 -12.36
N ASN A 194 4.38 -7.29 -13.00
CA ASN A 194 5.41 -6.56 -13.74
C ASN A 194 6.13 -7.43 -14.79
N LEU A 195 5.37 -8.24 -15.53
CA LEU A 195 5.89 -9.11 -16.59
C LEU A 195 6.03 -8.35 -17.92
N PRO A 196 6.88 -8.81 -18.85
CA PRO A 196 6.93 -8.27 -20.20
C PRO A 196 5.55 -8.21 -20.86
N PHE A 197 5.28 -7.10 -21.57
CA PHE A 197 4.04 -6.92 -22.33
C PHE A 197 4.07 -7.79 -23.59
N LEU A 198 3.82 -9.09 -23.44
CA LEU A 198 3.81 -10.10 -24.49
C LEU A 198 2.45 -10.81 -24.47
N ILE A 199 1.40 -10.05 -24.76
CA ILE A 199 0.02 -10.52 -24.71
C ILE A 199 -0.45 -10.78 -26.14
N GLU A 200 -0.66 -12.05 -26.48
CA GLU A 200 -1.18 -12.46 -27.78
C GLU A 200 -2.61 -11.93 -27.99
N ASN A 201 -2.89 -11.44 -29.20
CA ASN A 201 -4.21 -10.92 -29.60
C ASN A 201 -4.73 -9.81 -28.66
N TYR A 202 -3.85 -8.99 -28.09
CA TYR A 202 -4.26 -7.85 -27.28
C TYR A 202 -4.86 -6.75 -28.17
N GLU A 203 -6.11 -6.39 -27.91
CA GLU A 203 -6.74 -5.22 -28.50
C GLU A 203 -6.38 -3.97 -27.68
N GLU A 204 -5.80 -2.98 -28.35
CA GLU A 204 -5.47 -1.70 -27.72
C GLU A 204 -6.74 -0.99 -27.23
N GLN A 205 -6.63 -0.33 -26.09
CA GLN A 205 -7.71 0.48 -25.53
C GLN A 205 -8.06 1.65 -26.46
N PRO A 206 -9.25 2.27 -26.38
CA PRO A 206 -9.59 3.39 -27.24
C PRO A 206 -8.52 4.50 -27.21
N GLY A 207 -8.13 5.01 -28.38
CA GLY A 207 -7.19 6.14 -28.45
C GLY A 207 -7.79 7.41 -27.82
N LEU A 208 -6.96 8.43 -27.61
CA LEU A 208 -7.42 9.72 -27.09
C LEU A 208 -8.48 10.33 -28.02
N GLN A 209 -9.68 10.56 -27.47
CA GLN A 209 -10.80 11.15 -28.17
C GLN A 209 -10.77 12.69 -28.09
N PRO A 210 -10.79 13.44 -29.22
CA PRO A 210 -10.68 14.91 -29.20
C PRO A 210 -11.78 15.65 -28.42
N HIS A 211 -12.94 15.01 -28.28
CA HIS A 211 -14.10 15.56 -27.57
C HIS A 211 -13.99 15.40 -26.05
N ILE A 212 -13.23 14.43 -25.55
CA ILE A 212 -12.99 14.24 -24.12
C ILE A 212 -11.79 15.10 -23.70
N LYS A 213 -12.04 16.18 -22.95
CA LYS A 213 -10.99 17.11 -22.50
C LYS A 213 -10.25 16.55 -21.29
N ASP A 214 -8.96 16.86 -21.19
CA ASP A 214 -8.18 16.57 -19.97
C ASP A 214 -8.79 17.25 -18.75
N VAL A 215 -8.44 16.75 -17.57
CA VAL A 215 -8.89 17.31 -16.29
C VAL A 215 -8.26 18.68 -16.07
N LEU A 216 -9.09 19.66 -15.71
CA LEU A 216 -8.64 21.00 -15.38
C LEU A 216 -8.29 21.10 -13.91
N PHE A 217 -7.34 21.97 -13.59
CA PHE A 217 -7.04 22.29 -12.19
C PHE A 217 -8.26 22.95 -11.54
N GLN A 218 -8.67 22.43 -10.38
CA GLN A 218 -9.73 23.01 -9.57
C GLN A 218 -9.12 23.70 -8.37
N ASN A 219 -9.52 24.95 -8.15
CA ASN A 219 -9.08 25.70 -6.98
C ASN A 219 -9.98 25.34 -5.78
N PHE A 220 -9.44 25.35 -4.56
CA PHE A 220 -10.22 24.94 -3.39
C PHE A 220 -11.42 25.87 -3.15
N GLU A 221 -11.24 27.17 -3.38
CA GLU A 221 -12.29 28.18 -3.16
C GLU A 221 -13.45 28.09 -4.14
N THR A 222 -13.31 27.38 -5.27
CA THR A 222 -14.39 27.25 -6.26
C THR A 222 -15.42 26.18 -5.87
N TYR A 223 -15.08 25.30 -4.92
CA TYR A 223 -16.04 24.36 -4.35
C TYR A 223 -17.05 25.08 -3.45
N LYS A 224 -18.28 24.56 -3.38
CA LYS A 224 -19.27 25.01 -2.41
C LYS A 224 -18.76 24.78 -0.97
N PRO A 225 -19.18 25.58 0.03
CA PRO A 225 -18.67 25.48 1.40
C PRO A 225 -18.82 24.09 2.04
N ASP A 226 -19.91 23.38 1.76
CA ASP A 226 -20.18 22.02 2.21
C ASP A 226 -19.21 20.98 1.59
N VAL A 227 -18.86 21.16 0.31
CA VAL A 227 -17.85 20.33 -0.37
C VAL A 227 -16.44 20.67 0.12
N GLN A 228 -16.14 21.93 0.42
CA GLN A 228 -14.87 22.30 1.06
C GLN A 228 -14.72 21.62 2.43
N GLU A 229 -15.78 21.61 3.23
CA GLU A 229 -15.81 20.88 4.51
C GLU A 229 -15.61 19.38 4.30
N LEU A 230 -16.30 18.78 3.33
CA LEU A 230 -16.14 17.37 2.96
C LEU A 230 -14.67 17.03 2.64
N ILE A 231 -13.99 17.87 1.85
CA ILE A 231 -12.58 17.69 1.48
C ILE A 231 -11.70 17.76 2.74
N CYS A 232 -11.90 18.75 3.60
CA CYS A 232 -11.10 18.89 4.82
C CYS A 232 -11.28 17.72 5.79
N VAL A 233 -12.51 17.24 5.95
CA VAL A 233 -12.81 16.05 6.77
C VAL A 233 -12.15 14.81 6.17
N ALA A 234 -12.21 14.64 4.85
CA ALA A 234 -11.54 13.54 4.17
C ALA A 234 -10.01 13.57 4.38
N ASP A 235 -9.37 14.73 4.22
CA ASP A 235 -7.93 14.85 4.47
C ASP A 235 -7.56 14.48 5.91
N HIS A 236 -8.36 14.93 6.88
CA HIS A 236 -8.17 14.58 8.28
C HIS A 236 -8.30 13.06 8.51
N LEU A 237 -9.41 12.44 8.09
CA LEU A 237 -9.65 11.00 8.26
C LEU A 237 -8.55 10.16 7.61
N GLY A 238 -8.17 10.53 6.38
CA GLY A 238 -7.09 9.88 5.64
C GLY A 238 -5.74 9.98 6.33
N SER A 239 -5.42 11.13 6.93
CA SER A 239 -4.17 11.33 7.65
C SER A 239 -4.02 10.45 8.88
N MET A 240 -5.14 10.04 9.51
CA MET A 240 -5.14 9.11 10.65
C MET A 240 -4.74 7.69 10.25
N MET A 241 -4.79 7.35 8.96
CA MET A 241 -4.37 6.07 8.41
C MET A 241 -2.87 6.00 8.10
N GLN A 242 -2.13 7.09 8.35
CA GLN A 242 -0.69 7.11 8.12
C GLN A 242 0.05 6.18 9.08
N TYR A 243 0.84 5.26 8.54
CA TYR A 243 1.76 4.47 9.34
C TYR A 243 2.92 5.33 9.85
N GLU A 244 3.11 5.33 11.17
CA GLU A 244 4.28 5.91 11.85
C GLU A 244 5.39 4.86 12.00
N THR A 245 5.86 4.34 10.86
CA THR A 245 6.90 3.29 10.79
C THR A 245 7.88 3.63 9.67
N PRO A 246 9.20 3.33 9.81
CA PRO A 246 10.16 3.55 8.75
C PRO A 246 9.72 2.98 7.39
N GLY A 247 9.98 3.71 6.31
CA GLY A 247 9.66 3.26 4.95
C GLY A 247 8.26 3.57 4.44
N PHE A 248 7.44 4.26 5.23
CA PHE A 248 6.15 4.79 4.82
C PHE A 248 6.20 6.32 4.70
N LEU A 249 6.32 6.82 3.48
CA LEU A 249 6.24 8.25 3.19
C LEU A 249 4.77 8.70 3.25
N PRO A 250 4.44 9.84 3.88
CA PRO A 250 3.08 10.38 3.81
C PRO A 250 2.72 10.76 2.38
N ASN A 251 1.51 10.42 1.95
CA ASN A 251 0.99 10.75 0.62
C ASN A 251 -0.36 11.44 0.74
N LYS A 252 -0.38 12.75 0.49
CA LYS A 252 -1.58 13.60 0.65
C LYS A 252 -2.72 13.17 -0.26
N ARG A 253 -2.40 12.73 -1.48
CA ARG A 253 -3.38 12.27 -2.47
C ARG A 253 -4.05 10.96 -2.04
N ILE A 254 -3.28 10.02 -1.49
CA ILE A 254 -3.80 8.78 -0.92
C ILE A 254 -4.60 9.07 0.35
N HIS A 255 -4.13 9.96 1.24
CA HIS A 255 -4.88 10.36 2.43
C HIS A 255 -6.26 10.87 2.03
N ARG A 256 -6.35 11.85 1.13
CA ARG A 256 -7.64 12.36 0.67
C ARG A 256 -8.53 11.28 0.08
N ALA A 257 -7.97 10.44 -0.79
CA ALA A 257 -8.71 9.34 -1.42
C ALA A 257 -9.31 8.39 -0.37
N MET A 258 -8.54 8.04 0.66
CA MET A 258 -8.97 7.09 1.68
C MET A 258 -9.93 7.72 2.70
N GLY A 259 -9.81 9.02 2.96
CA GLY A 259 -10.84 9.75 3.71
C GLY A 259 -12.16 9.85 2.96
N LEU A 260 -12.14 10.16 1.66
CA LEU A 260 -13.33 10.16 0.81
C LEU A 260 -13.94 8.75 0.73
N ALA A 261 -13.12 7.72 0.61
CA ALA A 261 -13.57 6.33 0.68
C ALA A 261 -14.25 5.99 2.01
N THR A 262 -13.67 6.40 3.15
CA THR A 262 -14.26 6.20 4.47
C THR A 262 -15.63 6.85 4.58
N LEU A 263 -15.78 8.09 4.11
CA LEU A 263 -17.05 8.80 4.11
C LEU A 263 -18.08 8.16 3.16
N GLU A 264 -17.66 7.73 1.98
CA GLU A 264 -18.54 7.04 1.03
C GLU A 264 -18.98 5.67 1.56
N VAL A 265 -18.09 4.91 2.21
CA VAL A 265 -18.43 3.65 2.90
C VAL A 265 -19.42 3.91 4.03
N MET A 266 -19.18 4.92 4.87
CA MET A 266 -20.11 5.31 5.93
C MET A 266 -21.52 5.57 5.36
N GLN A 267 -21.61 6.43 4.34
CA GLN A 267 -22.88 6.79 3.69
C GLN A 267 -23.54 5.58 3.00
N ALA A 268 -22.77 4.68 2.38
CA ALA A 268 -23.30 3.48 1.76
C ALA A 268 -23.83 2.45 2.77
N VAL A 269 -23.11 2.23 3.87
CA VAL A 269 -23.49 1.31 4.95
C VAL A 269 -24.73 1.83 5.69
N GLN A 270 -24.77 3.12 6.05
CA GLN A 270 -25.96 3.73 6.66
C GLN A 270 -27.19 3.61 5.75
N ARG A 271 -27.04 3.90 4.45
CA ARG A 271 -28.13 3.70 3.48
C ARG A 271 -28.58 2.25 3.41
N THR A 272 -27.66 1.29 3.45
CA THR A 272 -27.98 -0.15 3.38
C THR A 272 -28.71 -0.66 4.63
N TRP A 273 -28.32 -0.17 5.81
CA TRP A 273 -28.98 -0.52 7.06
C TRP A 273 -30.35 0.17 7.18
N ALA A 274 -30.52 1.38 6.64
CA ALA A 274 -31.82 2.06 6.62
C ALA A 274 -32.76 1.49 5.55
N ASN A 275 -32.23 1.30 4.34
CA ASN A 275 -32.93 0.85 3.15
C ASN A 275 -32.25 -0.41 2.63
N SER A 276 -32.96 -1.53 2.62
CA SER A 276 -32.36 -2.84 2.33
C SER A 276 -31.80 -3.00 0.91
N LYS A 277 -31.94 -2.04 -0.01
CA LYS A 277 -31.63 -2.22 -1.44
C LYS A 277 -30.72 -1.11 -1.98
N VAL A 278 -29.73 -1.49 -2.78
CA VAL A 278 -28.80 -0.60 -3.50
C VAL A 278 -28.98 -0.80 -5.00
N ARG A 279 -28.84 0.28 -5.79
CA ARG A 279 -28.87 0.21 -7.27
C ARG A 279 -27.44 0.14 -7.79
N MET A 280 -27.08 -0.96 -8.46
CA MET A 280 -25.79 -1.15 -9.13
C MET A 280 -26.03 -1.68 -10.55
N ASN A 281 -25.38 -1.09 -11.54
CA ASN A 281 -25.51 -1.43 -12.97
C ASN A 281 -26.99 -1.51 -13.43
N GLY A 282 -27.80 -0.54 -13.00
CA GLY A 282 -29.22 -0.48 -13.31
C GLY A 282 -30.12 -1.49 -12.57
N LYS A 283 -29.56 -2.46 -11.84
CA LYS A 283 -30.30 -3.47 -11.06
C LYS A 283 -30.33 -3.12 -9.58
N THR A 284 -31.47 -3.34 -8.95
CA THR A 284 -31.64 -3.14 -7.51
C THR A 284 -31.40 -4.47 -6.78
N ARG A 285 -30.33 -4.55 -5.98
CA ARG A 285 -30.00 -5.75 -5.18
C ARG A 285 -29.53 -5.39 -3.77
N LEU A 286 -29.43 -6.39 -2.89
CA LEU A 286 -28.77 -6.21 -1.59
C LEU A 286 -27.29 -5.90 -1.81
N MET A 287 -26.77 -4.91 -1.06
CA MET A 287 -25.31 -4.69 -0.98
C MET A 287 -24.66 -5.96 -0.42
N GLN A 288 -23.54 -6.37 -1.02
CA GLN A 288 -22.66 -7.42 -0.51
C GLN A 288 -21.41 -6.79 0.12
N TRP A 289 -20.63 -7.56 0.87
CA TRP A 289 -19.37 -7.07 1.42
C TRP A 289 -18.44 -6.55 0.31
N ARG A 290 -18.39 -7.22 -0.84
CA ARG A 290 -17.52 -6.80 -1.95
C ARG A 290 -17.85 -5.39 -2.43
N ASP A 291 -19.14 -5.05 -2.54
CA ASP A 291 -19.57 -3.71 -2.94
C ASP A 291 -19.09 -2.65 -1.93
N MET A 292 -19.06 -2.97 -0.64
CA MET A 292 -18.54 -2.09 0.41
C MET A 292 -17.03 -1.86 0.26
N PHE A 293 -16.25 -2.89 -0.06
CA PHE A 293 -14.80 -2.75 -0.29
C PHE A 293 -14.49 -2.11 -1.63
N ASP A 294 -15.31 -2.33 -2.66
CA ASP A 294 -15.15 -1.76 -3.99
C ASP A 294 -15.17 -0.22 -3.98
N ILE A 295 -15.94 0.38 -3.07
CA ILE A 295 -15.91 1.84 -2.81
C ILE A 295 -14.48 2.30 -2.52
N ALA A 296 -13.80 1.65 -1.59
CA ALA A 296 -12.43 1.99 -1.21
C ALA A 296 -11.39 1.59 -2.26
N VAL A 297 -11.59 0.44 -2.93
CA VAL A 297 -10.75 -0.01 -4.07
C VAL A 297 -10.74 1.05 -5.17
N LYS A 298 -11.92 1.57 -5.54
CA LYS A 298 -12.09 2.61 -6.58
C LYS A 298 -11.24 3.84 -6.28
N TRP A 299 -11.36 4.41 -5.09
CA TRP A 299 -10.57 5.57 -4.66
C TRP A 299 -9.07 5.27 -4.64
N ARG A 300 -8.67 4.11 -4.10
CA ARG A 300 -7.25 3.75 -3.98
C ARG A 300 -6.60 3.54 -5.34
N ARG A 301 -7.33 2.97 -6.30
CA ARG A 301 -6.88 2.71 -7.66
C ARG A 301 -6.60 4.01 -8.41
N ILE A 302 -7.48 5.00 -8.31
CA ILE A 302 -7.33 6.30 -8.99
C ILE A 302 -6.27 7.17 -8.28
N ALA A 303 -6.07 6.97 -6.96
CA ALA A 303 -5.11 7.72 -6.14
C ALA A 303 -3.62 7.47 -6.48
N ASP A 304 -3.29 6.37 -7.16
CA ASP A 304 -1.94 6.11 -7.66
C ASP A 304 -1.99 5.18 -8.89
N PRO A 305 -2.07 5.74 -10.11
CA PRO A 305 -2.23 4.95 -11.34
C PRO A 305 -1.00 4.08 -11.69
N ASP A 306 0.13 4.25 -10.99
CA ASP A 306 1.30 3.37 -11.11
C ASP A 306 1.04 1.96 -10.57
N GLN A 307 0.17 1.86 -9.55
CA GLN A 307 -0.05 0.62 -8.82
C GLN A 307 -1.37 -0.04 -9.25
N PRO A 308 -1.32 -1.24 -9.88
CA PRO A 308 -2.52 -2.00 -10.16
C PRO A 308 -3.12 -2.49 -8.84
N VAL A 309 -4.26 -1.94 -8.46
CA VAL A 309 -5.10 -2.40 -7.35
C VAL A 309 -6.20 -3.23 -7.97
N LEU A 310 -6.04 -4.55 -8.01
CA LEU A 310 -6.91 -5.48 -8.75
C LEU A 310 -7.31 -6.65 -7.86
N TRP A 311 -8.54 -7.13 -8.03
CA TRP A 311 -9.03 -8.33 -7.36
C TRP A 311 -8.34 -9.57 -7.89
N LEU A 312 -7.65 -10.30 -7.00
CA LEU A 312 -6.84 -11.45 -7.38
C LEU A 312 -7.69 -12.63 -7.83
N ASP A 313 -8.88 -12.79 -7.26
CA ASP A 313 -9.86 -13.81 -7.63
C ASP A 313 -10.50 -13.58 -9.02
N GLN A 314 -10.25 -12.42 -9.63
CA GLN A 314 -10.67 -12.09 -11.00
C GLN A 314 -9.52 -12.18 -12.02
N MET A 315 -8.41 -12.82 -11.63
CA MET A 315 -7.29 -13.15 -12.52
C MET A 315 -7.57 -14.45 -13.31
N PRO A 316 -6.85 -14.70 -14.42
CA PRO A 316 -7.02 -15.95 -15.18
C PRO A 316 -6.80 -17.20 -14.32
N ALA A 317 -7.58 -18.27 -14.57
CA ALA A 317 -7.53 -19.51 -13.78
C ALA A 317 -6.11 -20.11 -13.64
N ARG A 318 -5.28 -20.02 -14.69
CA ARG A 318 -3.87 -20.45 -14.65
C ARG A 318 -3.01 -19.72 -13.62
N SER A 319 -3.36 -18.47 -13.31
CA SER A 319 -2.68 -17.66 -12.31
C SER A 319 -3.12 -18.02 -10.90
N LEU A 320 -4.42 -18.29 -10.74
CA LEU A 320 -5.00 -18.76 -9.48
C LEU A 320 -4.52 -20.17 -9.11
N SER A 321 -4.44 -21.08 -10.09
CA SER A 321 -4.00 -22.47 -9.87
C SER A 321 -2.52 -22.59 -9.52
N ARG A 322 -1.68 -21.65 -9.98
CA ARG A 322 -0.27 -21.55 -9.57
C ARG A 322 -0.07 -20.76 -8.28
N GLY A 323 -1.13 -20.17 -7.73
CA GLY A 323 -1.11 -19.21 -6.63
C GLY A 323 -0.55 -17.86 -7.08
N PHE A 324 -1.40 -16.84 -7.15
CA PHE A 324 -0.90 -15.46 -7.16
C PHE A 324 -0.40 -15.15 -5.74
N ASN A 325 0.86 -15.46 -5.45
CA ASN A 325 1.38 -15.29 -4.10
C ASN A 325 1.70 -13.83 -3.85
N ASN A 326 1.03 -13.22 -2.86
CA ASN A 326 1.50 -11.94 -2.35
C ASN A 326 2.76 -12.22 -1.53
N HIS A 327 3.92 -11.88 -2.10
CA HIS A 327 5.22 -12.20 -1.53
C HIS A 327 5.87 -10.96 -0.91
N ILE A 328 5.98 -10.95 0.41
CA ILE A 328 6.67 -9.92 1.18
C ILE A 328 8.06 -10.46 1.52
N ASN A 329 9.09 -9.93 0.86
CA ASN A 329 10.47 -10.15 1.26
C ASN A 329 10.75 -9.31 2.50
N LEU A 330 11.04 -9.96 3.63
CA LEU A 330 11.51 -9.33 4.86
C LEU A 330 13.03 -9.19 4.81
N ILE A 331 13.74 -10.26 4.44
CA ILE A 331 15.19 -10.25 4.17
C ILE A 331 15.42 -10.95 2.82
N ARG A 332 16.26 -10.37 1.95
CA ARG A 332 16.72 -11.02 0.72
C ARG A 332 18.21 -10.77 0.51
N GLY A 333 19.02 -11.79 0.75
CA GLY A 333 20.47 -11.67 0.82
C GLY A 333 20.86 -10.72 1.93
N GLN A 334 21.48 -9.60 1.57
CA GLN A 334 21.85 -8.55 2.52
C GLN A 334 20.79 -7.45 2.68
N VAL A 335 19.75 -7.46 1.83
CA VAL A 335 18.74 -6.39 1.79
C VAL A 335 17.66 -6.67 2.83
N ILE A 336 17.46 -5.72 3.75
CA ILE A 336 16.43 -5.77 4.79
C ILE A 336 15.28 -4.83 4.43
N ASN A 337 14.05 -5.32 4.53
CA ASN A 337 12.86 -4.52 4.32
C ASN A 337 12.49 -3.75 5.58
N MET A 338 12.97 -2.50 5.64
CA MET A 338 12.80 -1.59 6.78
C MET A 338 11.35 -1.40 7.23
N ARG A 339 10.37 -1.54 6.32
CA ARG A 339 8.94 -1.38 6.65
C ARG A 339 8.44 -2.37 7.69
N TYR A 340 9.07 -3.54 7.75
CA TYR A 340 8.67 -4.64 8.63
C TYR A 340 9.68 -4.90 9.73
N LEU A 341 10.73 -4.08 9.85
CA LEU A 341 11.83 -4.30 10.78
C LEU A 341 11.34 -4.41 12.24
N GLU A 342 10.43 -3.53 12.64
CA GLU A 342 9.78 -3.53 13.97
C GLU A 342 8.99 -4.82 14.26
N TYR A 343 8.61 -5.58 13.22
CA TYR A 343 7.91 -6.85 13.35
C TYR A 343 8.85 -8.05 13.38
N PHE A 344 10.14 -7.90 13.13
CA PHE A 344 11.05 -9.05 13.06
C PHE A 344 11.10 -9.83 14.37
N GLU A 345 11.11 -9.15 15.52
CA GLU A 345 11.09 -9.82 16.82
C GLU A 345 9.78 -10.57 17.06
N LYS A 346 8.63 -9.95 16.75
CA LYS A 346 7.31 -10.59 16.85
C LYS A 346 7.20 -11.82 15.96
N ILE A 347 7.63 -11.69 14.70
CA ILE A 347 7.61 -12.80 13.75
C ILE A 347 8.60 -13.88 14.19
N LEU A 348 9.78 -13.51 14.70
CA LEU A 348 10.77 -14.45 15.22
C LEU A 348 10.20 -15.26 16.40
N HIS A 349 9.57 -14.59 17.37
CA HIS A 349 8.92 -15.26 18.49
C HIS A 349 7.81 -16.20 18.01
N PHE A 350 6.95 -15.71 17.11
CA PHE A 350 5.90 -16.51 16.49
C PHE A 350 6.44 -17.75 15.76
N ILE A 351 7.54 -17.60 15.01
CA ILE A 351 8.20 -18.73 14.33
C ILE A 351 8.70 -19.75 15.35
N LYS A 352 9.37 -19.32 16.43
CA LYS A 352 9.85 -20.24 17.48
C LYS A 352 8.70 -21.04 18.07
N ASP A 353 7.58 -20.39 18.38
CA ASP A 353 6.38 -21.05 18.90
C ASP A 353 5.84 -22.09 17.93
N ARG A 354 5.78 -21.76 16.63
CA ARG A 354 5.32 -22.70 15.60
C ARG A 354 6.27 -23.88 15.40
N ILE A 355 7.59 -23.66 15.48
CA ILE A 355 8.59 -24.75 15.45
C ILE A 355 8.35 -25.69 16.63
N LEU A 356 8.15 -25.16 17.84
CA LEU A 356 7.86 -25.97 19.02
C LEU A 356 6.58 -26.79 18.88
N VAL A 357 5.51 -26.20 18.34
CA VAL A 357 4.26 -26.93 18.05
C VAL A 357 4.49 -28.07 17.06
N TYR A 358 5.20 -27.79 15.95
CA TYR A 358 5.49 -28.80 14.93
C TYR A 358 6.35 -29.96 15.47
N HIS A 359 7.41 -29.66 16.22
CA HIS A 359 8.27 -30.68 16.82
C HIS A 359 7.58 -31.42 17.96
N GLY A 360 6.72 -30.75 18.73
CA GLY A 360 5.94 -31.41 19.77
C GLY A 360 4.97 -32.46 19.21
N ALA A 361 4.36 -32.20 18.06
CA ALA A 361 3.47 -33.15 17.39
C ALA A 361 4.23 -34.33 16.73
N ASN A 362 5.39 -34.07 16.13
CA ASN A 362 6.09 -35.05 15.27
C ASN A 362 7.30 -35.74 15.92
N ASN A 363 7.94 -35.12 16.91
CA ASN A 363 9.09 -35.65 17.63
C ASN A 363 9.12 -35.20 19.12
N PRO A 364 8.23 -35.76 19.97
CA PRO A 364 8.11 -35.34 21.37
C PRO A 364 9.40 -35.50 22.19
N LYS A 365 10.23 -36.52 21.87
CA LYS A 365 11.46 -36.82 22.61
C LYS A 365 12.56 -35.78 22.39
N GLY A 366 12.63 -35.18 21.19
CA GLY A 366 13.59 -34.11 20.87
C GLY A 366 13.12 -32.69 21.22
N LEU A 367 11.91 -32.54 21.78
CA LEU A 367 11.31 -31.22 22.01
C LEU A 367 12.11 -30.36 22.99
N LEU A 368 12.73 -30.97 24.01
CA LEU A 368 13.54 -30.25 25.00
C LEU A 368 14.80 -29.65 24.36
N GLU A 369 15.52 -30.45 23.57
CA GLU A 369 16.71 -30.01 22.83
C GLU A 369 16.38 -28.88 21.84
N VAL A 370 15.25 -28.99 21.13
CA VAL A 370 14.78 -27.93 20.22
C VAL A 370 14.46 -26.67 21.01
N ARG A 371 13.81 -26.77 22.17
CA ARG A 371 13.49 -25.62 23.02
C ARG A 371 14.76 -24.90 23.48
N GLU A 372 15.73 -25.63 24.02
CA GLU A 372 17.02 -25.07 24.46
C GLU A 372 17.81 -24.44 23.30
N ALA A 373 17.73 -25.00 22.08
CA ALA A 373 18.32 -24.41 20.91
C ALA A 373 17.64 -23.08 20.52
N LEU A 374 16.30 -23.03 20.53
CA LEU A 374 15.53 -21.84 20.18
C LEU A 374 15.67 -20.69 21.20
N GLU A 375 16.03 -20.99 22.45
CA GLU A 375 16.34 -19.95 23.46
C GLU A 375 17.60 -19.14 23.08
N LYS A 376 18.55 -19.75 22.36
CA LYS A 376 19.80 -19.11 21.90
C LYS A 376 19.64 -18.30 20.61
N VAL A 377 18.44 -18.31 20.01
CA VAL A 377 18.15 -17.57 18.78
C VAL A 377 17.79 -16.13 19.13
N HIS A 378 18.54 -15.16 18.63
CA HIS A 378 18.22 -13.74 18.85
C HIS A 378 17.83 -13.03 17.55
N LYS A 379 18.22 -13.57 16.41
CA LYS A 379 17.89 -13.08 15.07
C LYS A 379 17.55 -14.23 14.13
N VAL A 380 16.96 -13.89 12.98
CA VAL A 380 16.47 -14.88 12.00
C VAL A 380 17.60 -15.74 11.44
N GLU A 381 18.80 -15.18 11.32
CA GLU A 381 20.03 -15.86 10.91
C GLU A 381 20.35 -17.06 11.81
N ASP A 382 20.06 -16.96 13.11
CA ASP A 382 20.38 -18.00 14.10
C ASP A 382 19.46 -19.22 13.96
N LEU A 383 18.27 -19.06 13.35
CA LEU A 383 17.32 -20.15 13.12
C LEU A 383 17.81 -21.15 12.08
N LEU A 384 18.52 -20.70 11.05
CA LEU A 384 18.90 -21.55 9.92
C LEU A 384 19.82 -22.72 10.33
N PRO A 385 20.92 -22.50 11.08
CA PRO A 385 21.76 -23.59 11.58
C PRO A 385 21.00 -24.60 12.43
N ILE A 386 20.09 -24.11 13.29
CA ILE A 386 19.28 -24.94 14.19
C ILE A 386 18.32 -25.80 13.39
N MET A 387 17.62 -25.23 12.41
CA MET A 387 16.67 -25.96 11.58
C MET A 387 17.35 -27.01 10.68
N LYS A 388 18.57 -26.74 10.23
CA LYS A 388 19.41 -27.73 9.52
C LYS A 388 19.78 -28.94 10.39
N GLN A 389 19.96 -28.75 11.69
CA GLN A 389 20.25 -29.87 12.61
C GLN A 389 19.04 -30.79 12.78
N PHE A 390 17.83 -30.22 12.84
CA PHE A 390 16.62 -30.96 13.17
C PHE A 390 15.80 -31.44 11.96
N ASN A 391 16.07 -30.95 10.75
CA ASN A 391 15.31 -31.30 9.54
C ASN A 391 16.22 -31.73 8.37
N SER A 392 16.59 -33.01 8.33
CA SER A 392 17.52 -33.57 7.33
C SER A 392 16.98 -33.59 5.89
N LYS A 393 15.67 -33.38 5.68
CA LYS A 393 15.02 -33.42 4.35
C LYS A 393 15.03 -32.08 3.61
N THR A 394 15.23 -30.96 4.31
CA THR A 394 15.22 -29.61 3.72
C THR A 394 16.62 -29.01 3.83
N ARG A 395 17.46 -29.25 2.82
CA ARG A 395 18.89 -28.88 2.86
C ARG A 395 19.13 -27.38 3.03
N ASP A 396 18.20 -26.53 2.59
CA ASP A 396 18.43 -25.09 2.43
C ASP A 396 17.43 -24.20 3.20
N GLY A 397 16.49 -24.72 4.01
CA GLY A 397 15.56 -23.86 4.76
C GLY A 397 14.35 -24.57 5.37
N PHE A 398 13.37 -23.81 5.88
CA PHE A 398 12.10 -24.34 6.38
C PHE A 398 10.93 -23.38 6.11
N THR A 399 9.73 -23.92 6.17
CA THR A 399 8.48 -23.21 5.90
C THR A 399 7.47 -23.46 7.03
N VAL A 400 6.78 -22.41 7.47
CA VAL A 400 5.75 -22.47 8.51
C VAL A 400 4.46 -21.89 7.98
N ASN A 401 3.39 -22.68 7.97
CA ASN A 401 2.05 -22.21 7.63
C ASN A 401 1.31 -21.77 8.89
N THR A 402 0.65 -20.62 8.82
CA THR A 402 -0.25 -20.14 9.87
C THR A 402 -1.66 -20.66 9.65
N LYS A 403 -2.43 -20.72 10.73
CA LYS A 403 -3.82 -21.17 10.74
C LYS A 403 -4.72 -20.06 11.26
N VAL A 404 -5.88 -19.92 10.63
CA VAL A 404 -6.87 -18.89 10.93
C VAL A 404 -8.16 -19.60 11.33
N PRO A 405 -8.56 -19.54 12.61
CA PRO A 405 -9.80 -20.18 13.08
C PRO A 405 -11.02 -19.62 12.34
N SER A 406 -11.98 -20.48 11.99
CA SER A 406 -13.27 -20.08 11.41
C SER A 406 -14.26 -19.68 12.51
N LEU A 407 -14.99 -18.58 12.32
CA LEU A 407 -16.11 -18.22 13.18
C LEU A 407 -17.40 -18.89 12.71
N LYS A 408 -17.55 -19.09 11.40
CA LYS A 408 -18.69 -19.75 10.76
C LYS A 408 -18.75 -21.25 11.06
N ASP A 409 -17.64 -21.96 10.88
CA ASP A 409 -17.55 -23.40 11.01
C ASP A 409 -16.71 -23.76 12.24
N GLN A 410 -17.36 -23.96 13.39
CA GLN A 410 -16.67 -24.28 14.65
C GLN A 410 -15.69 -25.46 14.51
N GLY A 411 -14.47 -25.28 15.00
CA GLY A 411 -13.41 -26.27 14.96
C GLY A 411 -12.68 -26.40 13.62
N LYS A 412 -13.09 -25.65 12.58
CA LYS A 412 -12.31 -25.54 11.34
C LYS A 412 -11.29 -24.41 11.41
N GLU A 413 -10.18 -24.61 10.72
CA GLU A 413 -9.14 -23.60 10.51
C GLU A 413 -8.82 -23.49 9.03
N TYR A 414 -8.57 -22.28 8.57
CA TYR A 414 -8.13 -21.97 7.21
C TYR A 414 -6.62 -21.71 7.19
N ASP A 415 -5.98 -21.91 6.03
CA ASP A 415 -4.60 -21.50 5.86
C ASP A 415 -4.49 -19.98 5.86
N GLY A 416 -3.61 -19.44 6.71
CA GLY A 416 -3.27 -18.03 6.77
C GLY A 416 -2.17 -17.69 5.76
N PHE A 417 -1.11 -17.03 6.24
CA PHE A 417 0.13 -16.82 5.51
C PHE A 417 1.17 -17.91 5.80
N THR A 418 2.12 -18.04 4.89
CA THR A 418 3.27 -18.92 4.95
C THR A 418 4.52 -18.09 5.21
N ILE A 419 5.32 -18.50 6.18
CA ILE A 419 6.64 -17.95 6.44
C ILE A 419 7.67 -18.88 5.83
N THR A 420 8.59 -18.35 5.02
CA THR A 420 9.69 -19.11 4.45
C THR A 420 11.01 -18.50 4.87
N ILE A 421 11.90 -19.33 5.43
CA ILE A 421 13.28 -18.96 5.71
C ILE A 421 14.21 -19.96 5.00
N THR A 422 14.95 -19.50 4.01
CA THR A 422 15.97 -20.30 3.31
C THR A 422 17.33 -19.61 3.34
N GLY A 423 18.40 -20.38 3.39
CA GLY A 423 19.77 -19.91 3.28
C GLY A 423 20.52 -20.62 2.17
N ASP A 424 21.27 -19.88 1.36
CA ASP A 424 22.15 -20.47 0.35
C ASP A 424 23.53 -20.86 0.92
N LYS A 425 24.38 -21.46 0.06
CA LYS A 425 25.74 -21.89 0.43
C LYS A 425 26.70 -20.73 0.72
N VAL A 426 26.37 -19.52 0.31
CA VAL A 426 27.18 -18.30 0.45
C VAL A 426 26.75 -17.51 1.71
N GLY A 427 25.72 -17.98 2.42
CA GLY A 427 25.20 -17.36 3.64
C GLY A 427 24.14 -16.28 3.38
N ASN A 428 23.62 -16.16 2.16
CA ASN A 428 22.48 -15.27 1.89
C ASN A 428 21.20 -15.89 2.44
N ILE A 429 20.38 -15.06 3.08
CA ILE A 429 19.10 -15.47 3.64
C ILE A 429 17.96 -14.91 2.79
N LEU A 430 16.97 -15.73 2.52
CA LEU A 430 15.63 -15.31 2.11
C LEU A 430 14.72 -15.54 3.31
N PHE A 431 14.16 -14.46 3.84
CA PHE A 431 13.09 -14.49 4.84
C PHE A 431 11.89 -13.80 4.22
N SER A 432 10.81 -14.55 4.02
CA SER A 432 9.61 -14.05 3.35
C SER A 432 8.32 -14.48 4.05
N VAL A 433 7.30 -13.65 3.84
CA VAL A 433 5.90 -13.93 4.17
C VAL A 433 5.14 -14.00 2.85
N GLU A 434 4.42 -15.10 2.64
CA GLU A 434 3.64 -15.36 1.44
C GLU A 434 2.19 -15.62 1.80
N THR A 435 1.26 -14.93 1.15
CA THR A 435 -0.17 -15.27 1.22
C THR A 435 -0.59 -15.91 -0.10
N GLN A 436 -1.01 -17.17 -0.02
CA GLN A 436 -1.48 -17.91 -1.19
C GLN A 436 -2.91 -17.49 -1.55
N THR A 437 -3.21 -17.46 -2.84
CA THR A 437 -4.53 -17.09 -3.37
C THR A 437 -5.09 -18.20 -4.27
N THR A 438 -5.01 -19.44 -3.78
CA THR A 438 -5.65 -20.58 -4.44
C THR A 438 -7.18 -20.39 -4.44
N GLU A 439 -7.84 -20.99 -5.43
CA GLU A 439 -9.30 -20.90 -5.57
C GLU A 439 -10.03 -21.45 -4.34
N GLU A 440 -9.63 -22.63 -3.86
CA GLU A 440 -10.20 -23.28 -2.67
C GLU A 440 -10.09 -22.39 -1.42
N ARG A 441 -8.88 -21.87 -1.14
CA ARG A 441 -8.65 -20.96 -0.01
C ARG A 441 -9.52 -19.72 -0.13
N THR A 442 -9.55 -19.11 -1.32
CA THR A 442 -10.34 -17.90 -1.57
C THR A 442 -11.83 -18.13 -1.31
N GLN A 443 -12.38 -19.26 -1.76
CA GLN A 443 -13.78 -19.63 -1.52
C GLN A 443 -14.10 -19.81 -0.04
N LEU A 444 -13.19 -20.42 0.75
CA LEU A 444 -13.37 -20.56 2.19
C LEU A 444 -13.46 -19.20 2.90
N TYR A 445 -12.53 -18.29 2.60
CA TYR A 445 -12.55 -16.94 3.17
C TYR A 445 -13.76 -16.12 2.70
N HIS A 446 -14.16 -16.22 1.43
CA HIS A 446 -15.38 -15.57 0.95
C HIS A 446 -16.61 -16.06 1.71
N ALA A 447 -16.74 -17.37 1.91
CA ALA A 447 -17.88 -17.95 2.61
C ALA A 447 -17.96 -17.52 4.09
N GLU A 448 -16.81 -17.28 4.72
CA GLU A 448 -16.68 -16.72 6.08
C GLU A 448 -17.07 -15.23 6.12
N ILE A 449 -16.50 -14.42 5.23
CA ILE A 449 -16.78 -12.98 5.12
C ILE A 449 -18.26 -12.74 4.78
N ASP A 450 -18.85 -13.56 3.89
CA ASP A 450 -20.27 -13.51 3.55
C ASP A 450 -21.17 -13.75 4.77
N ALA A 451 -20.81 -14.71 5.62
CA ALA A 451 -21.57 -15.00 6.84
C ALA A 451 -21.51 -13.82 7.82
N LEU A 452 -20.30 -13.32 8.10
CA LEU A 452 -20.09 -12.16 8.97
C LEU A 452 -20.80 -10.90 8.45
N TYR A 453 -20.80 -10.69 7.14
CA TYR A 453 -21.45 -9.54 6.54
C TYR A 453 -22.99 -9.61 6.62
N LYS A 454 -23.57 -10.82 6.50
CA LYS A 454 -25.01 -11.03 6.72
C LYS A 454 -25.39 -10.68 8.16
N ASP A 455 -24.62 -11.15 9.13
CA ASP A 455 -24.84 -10.86 10.56
C ASP A 455 -24.66 -9.37 10.86
N LEU A 456 -23.61 -8.74 10.30
CA LEU A 456 -23.35 -7.31 10.41
C LEU A 456 -24.52 -6.50 9.86
N THR A 457 -25.06 -6.88 8.71
CA THR A 457 -26.19 -6.20 8.08
C THR A 457 -27.48 -6.36 8.89
N ALA A 458 -27.73 -7.56 9.45
CA ALA A 458 -28.89 -7.79 10.31
C ALA A 458 -28.82 -6.96 11.60
N LYS A 459 -27.67 -6.96 12.29
CA LYS A 459 -27.47 -6.16 13.50
C LYS A 459 -27.45 -4.66 13.24
N GLY A 460 -26.84 -4.22 12.14
CA GLY A 460 -26.85 -2.82 11.73
C GLY A 460 -28.26 -2.26 11.50
N LYS A 461 -29.15 -3.07 10.91
CA LYS A 461 -30.59 -2.71 10.78
C LYS A 461 -31.28 -2.54 12.13
N ILE A 462 -31.01 -3.45 13.07
CA ILE A 462 -31.54 -3.34 14.44
C ILE A 462 -31.00 -2.08 15.12
N LEU A 463 -29.70 -1.81 14.98
CA LEU A 463 -29.04 -0.64 15.58
C LEU A 463 -29.65 0.69 15.12
N ILE A 464 -30.09 0.79 13.85
CA ILE A 464 -30.79 1.98 13.36
C ILE A 464 -32.16 2.17 14.02
N LEU A 465 -32.81 1.08 14.44
CA LEU A 465 -34.12 1.10 15.09
C LEU A 465 -34.02 1.26 16.62
N SER A 466 -32.95 0.76 17.24
CA SER A 466 -32.70 0.79 18.69
C SER A 466 -31.22 1.10 18.97
N ALA A 467 -30.95 2.25 19.59
CA ALA A 467 -29.60 2.73 19.87
C ALA A 467 -29.04 2.18 21.20
N ASP A 468 -29.18 0.88 21.45
CA ASP A 468 -28.69 0.25 22.67
C ASP A 468 -27.18 0.03 22.61
N LEU A 469 -26.49 0.33 23.72
CA LEU A 469 -25.02 0.22 23.83
C LEU A 469 -24.49 -1.18 23.46
N GLY A 470 -25.20 -2.24 23.84
CA GLY A 470 -24.81 -3.63 23.54
C GLY A 470 -24.83 -3.96 22.05
N GLU A 471 -25.76 -3.38 21.29
CA GLU A 471 -25.83 -3.59 19.83
C GLU A 471 -24.69 -2.87 19.12
N VAL A 472 -24.29 -1.68 19.60
CA VAL A 472 -23.14 -0.96 19.04
C VAL A 472 -21.85 -1.78 19.18
N ASP A 473 -21.60 -2.35 20.36
CA ASP A 473 -20.39 -3.15 20.59
C ASP A 473 -20.35 -4.43 19.75
N ALA A 474 -21.49 -5.10 19.58
CA ALA A 474 -21.61 -6.26 18.72
C ALA A 474 -21.34 -5.92 17.25
N VAL A 475 -21.90 -4.81 16.74
CA VAL A 475 -21.64 -4.32 15.38
C VAL A 475 -20.15 -3.99 15.18
N CYS A 476 -19.54 -3.28 16.13
CA CYS A 476 -18.11 -2.96 16.07
C CYS A 476 -17.22 -4.22 16.05
N ASN A 477 -17.57 -5.27 16.80
CA ASN A 477 -16.84 -6.55 16.75
C ASN A 477 -17.01 -7.27 15.41
N LEU A 478 -18.21 -7.27 14.83
CA LEU A 478 -18.44 -7.86 13.51
C LEU A 478 -17.64 -7.15 12.40
N ILE A 479 -17.54 -5.82 12.47
CA ILE A 479 -16.73 -5.03 11.53
C ILE A 479 -15.24 -5.44 11.60
N LEU A 480 -14.69 -5.53 12.83
CA LEU A 480 -13.28 -5.89 13.03
C LEU A 480 -13.01 -7.36 12.65
N SER A 481 -13.93 -8.28 12.94
CA SER A 481 -13.85 -9.67 12.51
C SER A 481 -13.89 -9.82 10.99
N LEU A 482 -14.79 -9.10 10.31
CA LEU A 482 -14.86 -9.12 8.85
C LEU A 482 -13.52 -8.69 8.23
N VAL A 483 -12.93 -7.62 8.75
CA VAL A 483 -11.67 -7.09 8.25
C VAL A 483 -10.47 -7.96 8.63
N TYR A 484 -10.51 -8.64 9.78
CA TYR A 484 -9.51 -9.67 10.13
C TYR A 484 -9.40 -10.75 9.05
N TYR A 485 -10.53 -11.26 8.54
CA TYR A 485 -10.51 -12.23 7.45
C TYR A 485 -10.08 -11.62 6.12
N PHE A 486 -10.44 -10.35 5.85
CA PHE A 486 -9.94 -9.65 4.66
C PHE A 486 -8.41 -9.49 4.68
N TYR A 487 -7.82 -9.13 5.83
CA TYR A 487 -6.37 -9.05 6.00
C TYR A 487 -5.69 -10.41 5.88
N ASN A 488 -6.27 -11.47 6.40
CA ASN A 488 -5.70 -12.80 6.24
C ASN A 488 -5.85 -13.31 4.79
N LEU A 489 -6.93 -12.96 4.08
CA LEU A 489 -7.11 -13.32 2.68
C LEU A 489 -6.12 -12.61 1.75
N MET A 490 -5.86 -11.30 1.99
CA MET A 490 -5.11 -10.41 1.09
C MET A 490 -5.62 -10.45 -0.36
N PRO A 491 -6.89 -10.09 -0.62
CA PRO A 491 -7.53 -10.37 -1.90
C PRO A 491 -7.12 -9.46 -3.07
N LEU A 492 -6.28 -8.44 -2.82
CA LEU A 492 -5.88 -7.46 -3.84
C LEU A 492 -4.38 -7.55 -4.15
N SER A 493 -4.02 -7.27 -5.40
CA SER A 493 -2.62 -7.21 -5.85
C SER A 493 -1.79 -6.16 -5.11
N ARG A 494 -2.42 -5.03 -4.73
CA ARG A 494 -1.84 -3.92 -3.95
C ARG A 494 -2.94 -3.25 -3.14
N GLY A 495 -2.57 -2.59 -2.04
CA GLY A 495 -3.46 -1.67 -1.32
C GLY A 495 -4.42 -2.29 -0.30
N SER A 496 -4.46 -3.63 -0.13
CA SER A 496 -5.34 -4.32 0.85
C SER A 496 -5.29 -3.68 2.25
N SER A 497 -4.09 -3.32 2.70
CA SER A 497 -3.83 -2.72 4.02
C SER A 497 -4.70 -1.48 4.31
N VAL A 498 -4.57 -0.46 3.45
CA VAL A 498 -5.23 0.84 3.62
C VAL A 498 -6.72 0.79 3.25
N ILE A 499 -7.07 -0.03 2.24
CA ILE A 499 -8.48 -0.23 1.82
C ILE A 499 -9.29 -0.79 2.98
N ALA A 500 -8.81 -1.88 3.59
CA ALA A 500 -9.51 -2.50 4.71
C ALA A 500 -9.63 -1.58 5.92
N TYR A 501 -8.59 -0.78 6.21
CA TYR A 501 -8.65 0.18 7.31
C TYR A 501 -9.65 1.33 7.05
N SER A 502 -9.73 1.83 5.81
CA SER A 502 -10.73 2.83 5.43
C SER A 502 -12.17 2.30 5.54
N VAL A 503 -12.36 1.00 5.24
CA VAL A 503 -13.64 0.30 5.42
C VAL A 503 -13.98 0.12 6.89
N ILE A 504 -13.01 -0.24 7.76
CA ILE A 504 -13.21 -0.26 9.22
C ILE A 504 -13.74 1.10 9.68
N MET A 505 -13.03 2.18 9.34
CA MET A 505 -13.40 3.52 9.78
C MET A 505 -14.80 3.90 9.29
N GLY A 506 -15.11 3.68 8.01
CA GLY A 506 -16.42 4.02 7.45
C GLY A 506 -17.56 3.23 8.07
N ALA A 507 -17.38 1.92 8.26
CA ALA A 507 -18.40 1.06 8.87
C ALA A 507 -18.61 1.35 10.36
N LEU A 508 -17.55 1.70 11.11
CA LEU A 508 -17.68 2.16 12.50
C LEU A 508 -18.41 3.49 12.57
N MET A 509 -18.10 4.43 11.66
CA MET A 509 -18.81 5.71 11.60
C MET A 509 -20.30 5.49 11.28
N ALA A 510 -20.62 4.50 10.44
CA ALA A 510 -22.00 4.12 10.19
C ALA A 510 -22.72 3.57 11.44
N SER A 511 -22.01 2.93 12.37
CA SER A 511 -22.55 2.46 13.66
C SER A 511 -22.62 3.55 14.74
N GLY A 512 -22.26 4.79 14.39
CA GLY A 512 -22.26 5.92 15.32
C GLY A 512 -20.98 6.07 16.14
N LYS A 513 -19.90 5.38 15.76
CA LYS A 513 -18.59 5.44 16.42
C LYS A 513 -17.52 6.02 15.50
N GLU A 514 -16.75 6.98 15.97
CA GLU A 514 -15.58 7.48 15.25
C GLU A 514 -14.28 7.04 15.90
N VAL A 515 -13.26 6.80 15.06
CA VAL A 515 -11.90 6.52 15.49
C VAL A 515 -11.23 7.85 15.78
N SER A 516 -10.73 8.05 17.01
CA SER A 516 -10.02 9.28 17.39
C SER A 516 -8.55 9.06 17.73
N GLY A 517 -8.12 7.80 17.84
CA GLY A 517 -6.73 7.41 18.03
C GLY A 517 -6.02 7.20 16.70
N LYS A 518 -4.69 7.21 16.76
CA LYS A 518 -3.81 6.92 15.61
C LYS A 518 -3.28 5.50 15.68
N ILE A 519 -2.84 4.97 14.54
CA ILE A 519 -2.08 3.72 14.50
C ILE A 519 -0.77 3.95 15.28
N PRO A 520 -0.46 3.14 16.30
CA PRO A 520 0.74 3.35 17.11
C PRO A 520 2.03 3.23 16.29
N LYS A 521 3.05 4.00 16.66
CA LYS A 521 4.39 3.92 16.09
C LYS A 521 4.89 2.47 16.04
N GLY A 522 5.46 2.08 14.89
CA GLY A 522 5.99 0.73 14.66
C GLY A 522 4.93 -0.35 14.42
N LYS A 523 3.63 -0.01 14.36
CA LYS A 523 2.56 -0.97 14.08
C LYS A 523 2.04 -0.86 12.64
N LEU A 524 1.69 -2.01 12.07
CA LEU A 524 1.00 -2.21 10.80
C LEU A 524 -0.27 -3.01 11.05
N VAL A 525 -1.44 -2.49 10.68
CA VAL A 525 -2.74 -3.06 11.09
C VAL A 525 -2.95 -4.46 10.48
N ASP A 526 -2.52 -4.65 9.24
CA ASP A 526 -2.54 -5.93 8.56
C ASP A 526 -1.68 -6.99 9.25
N PHE A 527 -0.44 -6.65 9.67
CA PHE A 527 0.41 -7.58 10.40
C PHE A 527 -0.12 -7.87 11.81
N GLU A 528 -0.70 -6.89 12.51
CA GLU A 528 -1.41 -7.17 13.78
C GLU A 528 -2.56 -8.15 13.57
N ALA A 529 -3.30 -8.07 12.45
CA ALA A 529 -4.34 -9.04 12.12
C ALA A 529 -3.78 -10.41 11.74
N MET A 530 -2.79 -10.47 10.85
CA MET A 530 -2.23 -11.73 10.37
C MET A 530 -1.56 -12.53 11.50
N THR A 531 -0.87 -11.85 12.43
CA THR A 531 -0.20 -12.50 13.57
C THR A 531 -1.09 -12.73 14.77
N ALA A 532 -2.33 -12.22 14.77
CA ALA A 532 -3.27 -12.45 15.88
C ALA A 532 -3.78 -13.92 15.87
N PRO A 533 -3.91 -14.56 17.05
CA PRO A 533 -4.44 -15.93 17.15
C PRO A 533 -5.87 -16.11 16.61
N GLY A 534 -6.64 -15.03 16.48
CA GLY A 534 -8.02 -15.03 16.03
C GLY A 534 -8.59 -13.62 15.94
N SER A 535 -9.80 -13.51 15.38
CA SER A 535 -10.49 -12.23 15.17
C SER A 535 -10.78 -11.45 16.46
N GLU A 536 -11.06 -12.14 17.57
CA GLU A 536 -11.29 -11.51 18.87
C GLU A 536 -10.01 -10.86 19.42
N ALA A 537 -8.87 -11.57 19.32
CA ALA A 537 -7.57 -11.05 19.74
C ALA A 537 -7.19 -9.81 18.90
N PHE A 538 -7.38 -9.88 17.57
CA PHE A 538 -7.21 -8.71 16.71
C PHE A 538 -8.13 -7.56 17.11
N SER A 539 -9.41 -7.83 17.38
CA SER A 539 -10.38 -6.81 17.77
C SER A 539 -9.96 -6.09 19.06
N LYS A 540 -9.45 -6.84 20.05
CA LYS A 540 -8.91 -6.27 21.29
C LYS A 540 -7.68 -5.38 21.03
N ILE A 541 -6.75 -5.86 20.20
CA ILE A 541 -5.57 -5.09 19.79
C ILE A 541 -6.00 -3.79 19.10
N ALA A 542 -6.84 -3.87 18.07
CA ALA A 542 -7.30 -2.72 17.30
C ALA A 542 -8.02 -1.68 18.19
N ARG A 543 -8.97 -2.12 19.01
CA ARG A 543 -9.72 -1.25 19.93
C ARG A 543 -8.82 -0.54 20.95
N SER A 544 -7.70 -1.15 21.36
CA SER A 544 -6.81 -0.57 22.38
C SER A 544 -6.19 0.77 21.98
N TRP A 545 -6.08 1.05 20.68
CA TRP A 545 -5.48 2.30 20.17
C TRP A 545 -6.40 3.08 19.23
N MET A 546 -7.49 2.51 18.71
CA MET A 546 -8.48 3.25 17.91
C MET A 546 -9.21 4.35 18.70
N ASN A 547 -9.31 4.21 20.04
CA ASN A 547 -9.98 5.17 20.92
C ASN A 547 -11.37 5.57 20.39
N LEU A 548 -12.29 4.60 20.36
CA LEU A 548 -13.62 4.79 19.76
C LEU A 548 -14.47 5.78 20.57
N LYS A 549 -14.94 6.84 19.94
CA LYS A 549 -15.82 7.87 20.51
C LYS A 549 -17.17 7.89 19.82
N SER A 550 -18.16 8.54 20.42
CA SER A 550 -19.43 8.82 19.74
C SER A 550 -19.18 9.77 18.58
N ILE A 551 -19.75 9.48 17.42
CA ILE A 551 -19.56 10.28 16.20
C ILE A 551 -20.10 11.71 16.36
N SER A 552 -19.35 12.68 15.85
CA SER A 552 -19.81 14.07 15.78
C SER A 552 -21.10 14.24 14.92
N PRO A 553 -22.05 15.08 15.32
CA PRO A 553 -23.23 15.40 14.48
C PRO A 553 -22.87 16.03 13.13
N SER A 554 -21.69 16.66 13.02
CA SER A 554 -21.23 17.35 11.80
C SER A 554 -21.19 16.44 10.57
N TYR A 555 -20.80 15.16 10.73
CA TYR A 555 -20.73 14.21 9.61
C TYR A 555 -22.07 13.98 8.91
N LYS A 556 -23.21 14.18 9.60
CA LYS A 556 -24.55 14.02 9.01
C LYS A 556 -24.88 15.12 7.99
N ASN A 557 -24.24 16.27 8.09
CA ASN A 557 -24.47 17.40 7.20
C ASN A 557 -23.58 17.38 5.96
N LEU A 558 -22.62 16.44 5.89
CA LEU A 558 -21.73 16.32 4.75
C LEU A 558 -22.51 15.84 3.52
N PRO A 559 -22.24 16.40 2.32
CA PRO A 559 -22.90 15.96 1.10
C PRO A 559 -22.51 14.53 0.73
N SER A 560 -23.35 13.87 -0.06
CA SER A 560 -23.11 12.52 -0.57
C SER A 560 -21.85 12.48 -1.44
N VAL A 561 -20.85 11.69 -1.05
CA VAL A 561 -19.56 11.59 -1.77
C VAL A 561 -19.80 11.10 -3.20
N SER A 562 -20.64 10.08 -3.37
CA SER A 562 -20.95 9.48 -4.68
C SER A 562 -21.72 10.42 -5.61
N GLU A 563 -22.52 11.34 -5.08
CA GLU A 563 -23.25 12.34 -5.88
C GLU A 563 -22.39 13.58 -6.15
N THR A 564 -21.48 13.91 -5.24
CA THR A 564 -20.55 15.04 -5.39
C THR A 564 -19.47 14.73 -6.42
N PHE A 565 -18.98 13.47 -6.45
CA PHE A 565 -17.94 13.02 -7.37
C PHE A 565 -18.38 11.80 -8.20
N PRO A 566 -19.36 11.95 -9.11
CA PRO A 566 -20.01 10.82 -9.79
C PRO A 566 -19.21 10.25 -10.97
N THR A 567 -18.16 10.94 -11.42
CA THR A 567 -17.34 10.58 -12.60
C THR A 567 -15.86 10.52 -12.25
N LEU A 568 -15.07 9.82 -13.06
CA LEU A 568 -13.62 9.79 -12.92
C LEU A 568 -13.01 11.19 -12.97
N ARG A 569 -13.53 12.10 -13.81
CA ARG A 569 -13.10 13.51 -13.85
C ARG A 569 -13.18 14.15 -12.47
N THR A 570 -14.37 14.16 -11.88
CA THR A 570 -14.61 14.81 -10.59
C THR A 570 -13.81 14.19 -9.45
N MET A 571 -13.55 12.87 -9.51
CA MET A 571 -12.64 12.20 -8.58
C MET A 571 -11.18 12.67 -8.77
N ILE A 572 -10.68 12.76 -10.00
CA ILE A 572 -9.31 13.23 -10.25
C ILE A 572 -9.17 14.70 -9.87
N GLU A 573 -10.17 15.54 -10.15
CA GLU A 573 -10.21 16.95 -9.73
C GLU A 573 -10.01 17.09 -8.22
N VAL A 574 -10.86 16.46 -7.42
CA VAL A 574 -10.79 16.58 -5.95
C VAL A 574 -9.49 16.02 -5.38
N LEU A 575 -8.93 14.96 -5.98
CA LEU A 575 -7.66 14.38 -5.54
C LEU A 575 -6.45 15.29 -5.81
N ASN A 576 -6.58 16.26 -6.72
CA ASN A 576 -5.50 17.18 -7.09
C ASN A 576 -5.70 18.61 -6.56
N THR A 577 -6.80 18.88 -5.85
CA THR A 577 -7.06 20.17 -5.19
C THR A 577 -6.01 20.47 -4.11
N ASP A 578 -5.50 21.70 -4.05
CA ASP A 578 -4.68 22.16 -2.93
C ASP A 578 -5.58 22.52 -1.73
N SER A 579 -5.57 21.68 -0.70
CA SER A 579 -6.38 21.86 0.50
C SER A 579 -5.55 22.30 1.71
N SER A 580 -4.38 22.92 1.50
CA SER A 580 -3.52 23.44 2.57
C SER A 580 -4.27 24.37 3.55
N HIS A 581 -5.36 25.00 3.11
CA HIS A 581 -6.26 25.81 3.93
C HIS A 581 -7.04 25.03 5.01
N CYS A 582 -7.26 23.72 4.83
CA CYS A 582 -7.95 22.87 5.81
C CYS A 582 -7.21 22.81 7.15
N LEU A 583 -5.87 22.81 7.13
CA LEU A 583 -5.01 22.77 8.32
C LEU A 583 -5.20 23.98 9.26
N LYS A 584 -5.71 25.11 8.74
CA LYS A 584 -5.92 26.33 9.54
C LYS A 584 -7.21 26.30 10.35
N LYS A 585 -8.22 25.52 9.94
CA LYS A 585 -9.50 25.39 10.68
C LYS A 585 -9.44 24.38 11.82
N THR A 586 -8.61 23.34 11.70
CA THR A 586 -8.51 22.26 12.71
C THR A 586 -7.93 22.71 14.06
N ILE A 587 -7.26 23.85 14.11
CA ILE A 587 -6.75 24.44 15.38
C ILE A 587 -7.87 25.09 16.21
N VAL A 588 -9.06 25.32 15.64
CA VAL A 588 -10.14 26.08 16.30
C VAL A 588 -11.27 25.18 16.83
N VAL A 589 -11.20 23.87 16.64
CA VAL A 589 -12.19 22.92 17.20
C VAL A 589 -11.46 21.85 18.02
N VAL A 590 -11.03 22.24 19.22
CA VAL A 590 -10.65 21.34 20.32
C VAL A 590 -11.55 21.62 21.49
#